data_AF-A0A0M2NW49-F1
#
_entry.id   AF-A0A0M2NW49-F1
#
_cell.length_a   1.000
_cell.length_b   1.000
_cell.length_c   1.000
_cell.angle_alpha   90.00
_cell.angle_beta   90.00
_cell.angle_gamma   90.00
#
_symmetry.space_group_name_H-M   'P 1'
#
loop_
_entity.id
_entity.type
_entity.pdbx_description
1 polymer ?
#
loop_
_entity_poly.entity_id
_entity_poly.type
_entity_poly.pdbx_seq_one_letter_code
_entity_poly.pdbx_strand_id
1 'polypeptide(L)' 'MTIKQMWKELLNKKWDSNDLFEIVISILIASFITTPLFGIPIGIIVYFVFFYKDDDFDEMAEKYDYQEENKK' A
#
# COMPACT_ATOMS: atom_id res chain seq x y z
N MET A 1 -0.75 -8.33 5.90
CA MET A 1 -0.15 -6.98 6.03
C MET A 1 -1.03 -6.11 6.91
N THR A 2 -0.50 -5.48 7.95
CA THR A 2 -1.26 -4.53 8.78
C THR A 2 -1.23 -3.13 8.16
N ILE A 3 -2.26 -2.31 8.45
CA ILE A 3 -2.31 -0.91 7.99
C ILE A 3 -1.02 -0.16 8.34
N LYS A 4 -0.47 -0.37 9.55
CA LYS A 4 0.79 0.27 9.98
C LYS A 4 1.99 -0.11 9.10
N GLN A 5 2.05 -1.35 8.61
CA GLN A 5 3.11 -1.80 7.71
C GLN A 5 2.96 -1.15 6.34
N MET A 6 1.74 -1.12 5.80
CA MET A 6 1.43 -0.45 4.53
C MET A 6 1.87 1.02 4.58
N TRP A 7 1.55 1.73 5.66
CA TRP A 7 2.00 3.12 5.85
C TRP A 7 3.53 3.26 5.89
N LYS A 8 4.23 2.35 6.56
CA LYS A 8 5.69 2.38 6.63
C LYS A 8 6.34 2.16 5.26
N GLU A 9 5.77 1.29 4.44
CA GLU A 9 6.24 1.06 3.08
C GLU A 9 5.94 2.24 2.16
N LEU A 10 4.73 2.81 2.22
CA LEU A 10 4.40 4.02 1.48
C LEU A 10 5.38 5.17 1.78
N LEU A 11 5.86 5.28 3.02
CA LEU A 11 6.83 6.30 3.42
C LEU A 11 8.26 6.01 2.94
N ASN A 12 8.62 4.74 2.74
CA ASN A 12 9.97 4.32 2.35
C ASN A 12 10.10 4.01 0.85
N LYS A 13 8.98 3.87 0.13
CA LYS A 13 8.96 3.62 -1.31
C LYS A 13 9.56 4.79 -2.08
N LYS A 14 10.39 4.47 -3.08
CA LYS A 14 10.76 5.46 -4.09
C LYS A 14 9.60 5.59 -5.07
N TRP A 15 8.81 6.64 -4.88
CA TRP A 15 7.65 6.93 -5.71
C TRP A 15 8.06 7.31 -7.13
N ASP A 16 7.51 6.60 -8.11
CA ASP A 16 7.44 7.07 -9.49
C ASP A 16 6.14 7.85 -9.73
N SER A 17 6.12 8.64 -10.81
CA SER A 17 4.93 9.41 -11.19
C SER A 17 3.73 8.51 -11.48
N ASN A 18 3.95 7.30 -12.02
CA ASN A 18 2.86 6.37 -12.29
C ASN A 18 2.25 5.81 -10.99
N ASP A 19 3.09 5.47 -10.01
CA ASP A 19 2.64 4.99 -8.70
C ASP A 19 1.77 6.04 -7.97
N LEU A 20 2.20 7.31 -8.03
CA LEU A 20 1.46 8.43 -7.43
C LEU A 20 0.10 8.64 -8.10
N PHE A 21 0.04 8.44 -9.41
CA PHE A 21 -1.22 8.55 -10.15
C PHE A 21 -2.18 7.42 -9.78
N GLU A 22 -1.69 6.18 -9.70
CA GLU A 22 -2.48 5.00 -9.35
C GLU A 22 -3.05 5.07 -7.93
N ILE A 23 -2.26 5.51 -6.94
CA ILE A 23 -2.76 5.63 -5.55
C ILE A 23 -3.79 6.75 -5.43
N VAL A 24 -3.59 7.89 -6.11
CA VAL A 24 -4.55 9.00 -6.10
C VAL A 24 -5.86 8.59 -6.75
N ILE A 25 -5.82 7.92 -7.90
CA ILE A 25 -7.03 7.42 -8.56
C ILE A 25 -7.74 6.39 -7.69
N SER A 26 -7.00 5.48 -7.06
CA SER A 26 -7.57 4.47 -6.16
C SER A 26 -8.32 5.12 -4.99
N ILE A 27 -7.75 6.16 -4.38
CA ILE A 27 -8.39 6.95 -3.31
C ILE A 27 -9.62 7.69 -3.82
N LEU A 28 -9.54 8.32 -5.00
CA LEU A 28 -10.67 9.05 -5.57
C LEU A 28 -11.85 8.10 -5.84
N ILE A 29 -11.62 6.98 -6.53
CA ILE A 29 -12.66 5.99 -6.83
C ILE A 29 -13.24 5.40 -5.55
N ALA A 30 -12.39 5.01 -4.59
CA ALA A 30 -12.85 4.48 -3.30
C ALA A 30 -13.69 5.51 -2.52
N SER A 31 -13.32 6.79 -2.57
CA SER A 31 -14.06 7.88 -1.93
C SER A 31 -15.43 8.11 -2.56
N PHE A 32 -15.57 7.93 -3.87
CA PHE A 32 -16.86 8.01 -4.57
C PHE A 32 -17.79 6.85 -4.23
N ILE A 33 -17.26 5.63 -4.08
CA ILE A 33 -18.06 4.43 -3.78
C ILE A 33 -18.45 4.38 -2.31
N THR A 34 -17.55 4.80 -1.43
CA THR A 34 -17.75 4.73 0.01
C THR A 34 -18.11 6.10 0.57
N THR A 35 -17.21 6.73 1.31
CA THR A 35 -17.29 8.13 1.74
C THR A 35 -15.86 8.67 1.78
N PRO A 36 -15.63 9.99 1.65
CA PRO A 36 -14.28 10.55 1.62
C PRO A 36 -13.41 10.17 2.83
N LEU A 37 -14.02 10.02 4.02
CA LEU A 37 -13.32 9.65 5.24
C LEU A 37 -12.78 8.20 5.19
N PHE A 38 -13.56 7.26 4.62
CA PHE A 38 -13.14 5.88 4.45
C PHE A 38 -12.45 5.62 3.11
N GLY A 39 -12.57 6.53 2.14
CA GLY A 39 -11.99 6.41 0.82
C GLY A 39 -10.47 6.48 0.82
N ILE A 40 -9.87 7.21 1.77
CA ILE A 40 -8.42 7.23 1.96
C ILE A 40 -7.90 5.86 2.41
N PRO A 41 -8.33 5.27 3.55
CA PRO A 41 -7.83 3.96 3.96
C PRO A 41 -8.20 2.85 2.97
N ILE A 42 -9.40 2.88 2.39
CA ILE A 42 -9.84 1.87 1.42
C ILE A 42 -9.07 2.01 0.09
N GLY A 43 -8.84 3.23 -0.39
CA GLY A 43 -8.09 3.49 -1.61
C GLY A 43 -6.62 3.05 -1.50
N ILE A 44 -6.01 3.23 -0.33
CA ILE A 44 -4.67 2.69 -0.06
C ILE A 44 -4.68 1.15 -0.14
N ILE A 45 -5.70 0.48 0.41
CA ILE A 45 -5.82 -0.98 0.30
C ILE A 45 -5.98 -1.42 -1.16
N VAL A 46 -6.84 -0.75 -1.92
CA VAL A 46 -7.03 -1.02 -3.35
C VAL A 46 -5.73 -0.85 -4.13
N TYR A 47 -4.98 0.20 -3.87
CA TYR A 47 -3.65 0.39 -4.47
C TYR A 47 -2.73 -0.78 -4.19
N PHE A 48 -2.62 -1.23 -2.94
CA PHE A 48 -1.79 -2.39 -2.58
C PHE A 48 -2.24 -3.72 -3.19
N VAL A 49 -3.53 -3.88 -3.47
CA VAL A 49 -4.07 -5.14 -4.03
C VAL A 49 -4.02 -5.18 -5.54
N PHE A 50 -4.17 -4.04 -6.23
CA PHE A 50 -4.35 -4.00 -7.69
C PHE A 50 -3.21 -3.34 -8.46
N PHE A 51 -2.45 -2.44 -7.83
CA PHE A 51 -1.50 -1.57 -8.52
C PHE A 51 -0.08 -1.68 -7.97
N TYR A 52 0.07 -2.12 -6.72
CA TYR A 52 1.36 -2.43 -6.16
C TYR A 52 1.91 -3.69 -6.84
N LYS A 53 3.11 -3.58 -7.39
CA LYS A 53 3.70 -4.62 -8.24
C LYS A 53 3.93 -5.88 -7.42
N ASP A 54 3.65 -7.04 -8.01
CA ASP A 54 3.79 -8.33 -7.33
C ASP A 54 5.21 -8.57 -6.82
N ASP A 55 6.24 -8.20 -7.61
CA ASP A 55 7.65 -8.30 -7.20
C ASP A 55 7.94 -7.50 -5.91
N ASP A 56 7.35 -6.30 -5.78
CA ASP A 56 7.50 -5.45 -4.60
C ASP A 56 6.72 -6.02 -3.41
N PHE A 57 5.62 -6.74 -3.65
CA PHE A 57 4.77 -7.35 -2.62
C PHE A 57 5.42 -8.60 -2.03
N ASP A 58 5.98 -9.46 -2.88
CA ASP A 58 6.69 -10.67 -2.49
C ASP A 58 8.00 -10.33 -1.77
N GLU A 59 8.79 -9.37 -2.30
CA GLU A 59 9.99 -8.87 -1.61
C GLU A 59 9.64 -8.27 -0.24
N MET A 60 8.51 -7.56 -0.15
CA MET A 60 8.02 -7.03 1.11
C MET A 60 7.66 -8.14 2.10
N ALA A 61 6.92 -9.17 1.66
CA ALA A 61 6.54 -10.28 2.52
C ALA A 61 7.79 -10.98 3.10
N GLU A 62 8.80 -11.24 2.27
CA GLU A 62 10.06 -11.85 2.70
C GLU A 62 10.85 -10.98 3.68
N LYS A 63 11.00 -9.68 3.39
CA LYS A 63 11.74 -8.75 4.26
C LYS A 63 11.13 -8.63 5.65
N TYR A 64 9.81 -8.69 5.74
CA TYR A 64 9.10 -8.64 7.01
C TYR A 64 9.21 -9.94 7.80
N ASP A 65 9.06 -11.09 7.16
CA ASP A 65 9.21 -12.39 7.81
C ASP A 65 10.62 -12.54 8.41
N TYR A 66 11.65 -12.11 7.65
CA TYR A 66 13.03 -12.04 8.14
C TYR A 66 13.20 -11.08 9.32
N GLN A 67 12.60 -9.89 9.30
CA GLN A 67 12.67 -8.93 10.41
C GLN A 67 11.99 -9.45 11.68
N GLU A 68 10.92 -10.23 11.55
CA GLU A 68 10.20 -10.82 12.68
C GLU A 68 10.97 -12.01 13.28
N GLU A 69 11.55 -12.86 12.43
CA GLU A 69 12.42 -13.97 12.84
C GLU A 69 13.64 -13.48 13.65
N ASN A 70 14.31 -12.42 13.17
CA ASN A 70 15.50 -11.85 13.81
C ASN A 70 15.20 -10.97 15.04
N LYS A 71 13.91 -10.78 15.40
CA LYS A 71 13.49 -10.02 16.58
C LYS A 71 13.21 -10.89 17.81
N LYS A 72 13.22 -12.22 17.66
CA LYS A 72 13.10 -13.21 18.73
C LYS A 72 14.46 -13.60 19.30
#